data_AF-A0A075JRI0-F1
#
_entry.id   AF-A0A075JRI0-F1
#
_cell.length_a   1.000
_cell.length_b   1.000
_cell.length_c   1.000
_cell.angle_alpha   90.00
_cell.angle_beta   90.00
_cell.angle_gamma   90.00
#
_symmetry.space_group_name_H-M   'P 1'
#
loop_
_entity.id
_entity.type
_entity.pdbx_description
1 polymer ?
#
loop_
_entity_poly.entity_id
_entity_poly.type
_entity_poly.pdbx_seq_one_letter_code
_entity_poly.pdbx_strand_id
1 'polypeptide(L)'
;MGFLIDVIIILFESYEFKKVTEEEIEKNIQELKKKQWFQDLLKEGEIRNLIIHNAEVRKKIGKIKTHKLDHPFYEEKIRRKLERVCAKKAGNLLVT
;
A
#
# COMPACT_ATOMS: atom_id res chain seq x y z
N MET A 1 -5.85 -7.20 -26.57
CA MET A 1 -6.18 -8.28 -25.61
C MET A 1 -5.69 -7.83 -24.23
N GLY A 2 -6.59 -7.48 -23.31
CA GLY A 2 -6.20 -6.90 -22.00
C GLY A 2 -7.36 -6.82 -21.00
N PHE A 3 -8.59 -6.62 -21.50
CA PHE A 3 -9.79 -6.55 -20.66
C PHE A 3 -9.99 -7.75 -19.72
N LEU A 4 -9.68 -8.97 -20.15
CA LEU A 4 -9.85 -10.15 -19.30
C LEU A 4 -8.88 -10.17 -18.10
N ILE A 5 -7.65 -9.68 -18.27
CA ILE A 5 -6.67 -9.60 -17.16
C ILE A 5 -7.09 -8.52 -16.18
N ASP A 6 -7.53 -7.36 -16.66
CA ASP A 6 -8.00 -6.27 -15.81
C ASP A 6 -9.25 -6.68 -15.00
N VAL A 7 -10.19 -7.39 -15.64
CA VAL A 7 -11.38 -7.94 -14.96
C VAL A 7 -10.97 -9.00 -13.93
N ILE A 8 -10.02 -9.89 -14.24
CA ILE A 8 -9.51 -10.88 -13.27
C ILE A 8 -8.82 -10.20 -12.09
N ILE A 9 -8.05 -9.13 -12.30
CA ILE A 9 -7.42 -8.36 -11.22
C ILE A 9 -8.48 -7.70 -10.34
N ILE A 10 -9.51 -7.09 -10.93
CA ILE A 10 -10.62 -6.48 -10.20
C ILE A 10 -11.36 -7.55 -9.38
N LEU A 11 -11.68 -8.69 -9.98
CA LEU A 11 -12.35 -9.81 -9.32
C LEU A 11 -11.49 -10.41 -8.19
N PHE A 12 -10.17 -10.53 -8.37
CA PHE A 12 -9.25 -10.96 -7.30
C PHE A 12 -9.15 -9.94 -6.16
N GLU A 13 -9.08 -8.64 -6.49
CA GLU A 13 -9.10 -7.57 -5.49
C GLU A 13 -10.44 -7.54 -4.72
N SER A 14 -11.52 -8.00 -5.36
CA SER A 14 -12.87 -8.15 -4.79
C SER A 14 -13.03 -9.41 -3.95
N TYR A 15 -12.40 -10.53 -4.29
CA TYR A 15 -12.54 -11.78 -3.54
C TYR A 15 -11.79 -11.75 -2.20
N GLU A 16 -10.71 -10.97 -2.08
CA GLU A 16 -9.99 -10.73 -0.82
C GLU A 16 -10.66 -9.66 0.07
N PHE A 17 -11.96 -9.81 0.38
CA PHE A 17 -12.65 -9.10 1.47
C PHE A 17 -12.40 -9.75 2.83
N LYS A 18 -11.23 -10.38 3.06
CA LYS A 18 -10.76 -10.58 4.44
C LYS A 18 -10.65 -9.20 5.08
N LYS A 19 -11.34 -8.99 6.19
CA LYS A 19 -11.13 -7.81 7.04
C LYS A 19 -9.68 -7.87 7.50
N VAL A 20 -8.84 -7.06 6.88
CA VAL A 20 -7.49 -6.79 7.33
C VAL A 20 -7.59 -6.25 8.76
N THR A 21 -6.92 -6.89 9.71
CA THR A 21 -6.94 -6.44 11.11
C THR A 21 -5.92 -5.32 11.33
N GLU A 22 -6.12 -4.55 12.40
CA GLU A 22 -5.15 -3.53 12.81
C GLU A 22 -3.78 -4.15 13.11
N GLU A 23 -3.75 -5.31 13.75
CA GLU A 23 -2.53 -6.08 14.03
C GLU A 23 -1.77 -6.48 12.75
N GLU A 24 -2.48 -6.89 11.70
CA GLU A 24 -1.87 -7.20 10.40
C GLU A 24 -1.26 -5.94 9.75
N ILE A 25 -1.93 -4.80 9.87
CA ILE A 25 -1.43 -3.52 9.37
C ILE A 25 -0.16 -3.13 10.12
N GLU A 26 -0.19 -3.14 11.46
CA GLU A 26 0.96 -2.80 12.29
C GLU A 26 2.15 -3.71 12.00
N LYS A 27 1.93 -5.03 11.95
CA LYS A 27 2.97 -5.99 11.59
C LYS A 27 3.59 -5.67 10.23
N ASN A 28 2.76 -5.37 9.24
CA ASN A 28 3.25 -5.02 7.91
C ASN A 28 4.02 -3.70 7.89
N ILE A 29 3.59 -2.70 8.67
CA ILE A 29 4.32 -1.43 8.84
C ILE A 29 5.70 -1.70 9.45
N GLN A 30 5.81 -2.57 10.45
CA GLN A 30 7.10 -2.90 11.06
C GLN A 30 8.06 -3.58 10.06
N GLU A 31 7.55 -4.47 9.22
CA GLU A 31 8.35 -5.08 8.15
C GLU A 31 8.77 -4.06 7.09
N LEU A 32 7.86 -3.18 6.66
CA LEU A 32 8.16 -2.12 5.70
C LEU A 32 9.19 -1.12 6.23
N LYS A 33 9.16 -0.78 7.52
CA LYS A 33 10.14 0.11 8.17
C LYS A 33 11.58 -0.39 8.07
N LYS A 34 11.80 -1.69 7.84
CA LYS A 34 13.15 -2.24 7.60
C LYS A 34 13.71 -1.83 6.24
N LYS A 35 12.87 -1.36 5.32
CA LYS A 35 13.25 -0.97 3.96
C LYS A 35 13.51 0.53 3.87
N GLN A 36 14.65 0.91 3.29
CA GLN A 36 15.08 2.31 3.22
C GLN A 36 14.06 3.21 2.50
N TRP A 37 13.53 2.76 1.36
CA TRP A 37 12.55 3.53 0.59
C TRP A 37 11.27 3.84 1.38
N PHE A 38 10.87 2.98 2.31
CA PHE A 38 9.68 3.22 3.13
C PHE A 38 9.99 4.20 4.27
N GLN A 39 11.20 4.17 4.83
CA GLN A 39 11.65 5.19 5.78
C GLN A 39 11.70 6.57 5.11
N ASP A 40 12.19 6.63 3.87
CA ASP A 40 12.24 7.88 3.10
C ASP A 40 10.83 8.40 2.82
N LEU A 41 9.89 7.51 2.44
CA LEU A 41 8.48 7.83 2.26
C LEU A 41 7.82 8.41 3.54
N LEU A 42 8.25 7.98 4.72
CA LEU A 42 7.73 8.46 6.02
C LEU A 42 8.29 9.84 6.44
N LYS A 43 9.36 10.33 5.80
CA LYS A 43 9.90 11.67 6.10
C LYS A 43 8.96 12.78 5.62
N GLU A 44 8.13 12.49 4.63
CA GLU A 44 7.10 13.40 4.15
C GLU A 44 5.91 13.40 5.13
N GLY A 45 5.71 14.51 5.85
CA GLY A 45 4.72 14.61 6.92
C GLY A 45 3.29 14.30 6.48
N GLU A 46 2.91 14.71 5.26
CA GLU A 46 1.61 14.41 4.68
C GLU A 46 1.44 12.91 4.38
N ILE A 47 2.45 12.27 3.79
CA ILE A 47 2.42 10.84 3.50
C ILE A 47 2.40 10.03 4.80
N ARG A 48 3.14 10.46 5.82
CA ARG A 48 3.09 9.85 7.15
C ARG A 48 1.68 9.90 7.72
N ASN A 49 0.98 11.03 7.63
CA ASN A 49 -0.40 11.15 8.09
C ASN A 49 -1.35 10.23 7.31
N LEU A 50 -1.16 10.10 5.99
CA LEU A 50 -1.93 9.17 5.17
C LEU A 50 -1.71 7.71 5.60
N ILE A 51 -0.47 7.31 5.88
CA ILE A 51 -0.15 5.96 6.36
C ILE A 51 -0.79 5.69 7.73
N ILE A 52 -0.85 6.68 8.62
CA ILE A 52 -1.39 6.52 9.98
C ILE A 52 -2.93 6.57 10.00
N HIS A 53 -3.56 7.44 9.20
CA HIS A 53 -4.98 7.75 9.37
C HIS A 53 -5.86 7.39 8.17
N ASN A 54 -5.31 7.27 6.96
CA ASN A 54 -6.13 7.01 5.78
C ASN A 54 -6.50 5.53 5.68
N ALA A 55 -7.79 5.22 5.82
CA ALA A 55 -8.29 3.85 5.81
C ALA A 55 -7.95 3.07 4.53
N GLU A 56 -7.91 3.73 3.36
CA GLU A 56 -7.58 3.08 2.09
C GLU A 56 -6.09 2.72 2.01
N VAL A 57 -5.21 3.65 2.42
CA VAL A 57 -3.75 3.44 2.49
C VAL A 57 -3.46 2.30 3.46
N ARG A 58 -4.03 2.36 4.67
CA ARG A 58 -3.88 1.32 5.71
C ARG A 58 -4.37 -0.05 5.24
N LYS A 59 -5.52 -0.11 4.58
CA LYS A 59 -6.05 -1.36 4.00
C LYS A 59 -5.11 -1.93 2.93
N LYS A 60 -4.51 -1.09 2.09
CA LYS A 60 -3.51 -1.56 1.11
C LYS A 60 -2.24 -2.06 1.80
N ILE A 61 -1.79 -1.43 2.88
CA ILE A 61 -0.65 -1.89 3.68
C ILE A 61 -0.90 -3.26 4.28
N GLY A 62 -2.05 -3.49 4.91
CA GLY A 62 -2.35 -4.78 5.52
C GLY A 62 -2.51 -5.94 4.52
N LYS A 63 -2.74 -5.66 3.23
CA LYS A 63 -2.72 -6.67 2.16
C LYS A 63 -1.32 -7.03 1.64
N ILE A 64 -0.26 -6.37 2.12
CA ILE A 64 1.10 -6.63 1.65
C ILE A 64 1.57 -7.99 2.16
N LYS A 65 2.09 -8.81 1.24
CA LYS A 65 2.70 -10.10 1.56
C LYS A 65 4.16 -9.83 1.92
N THR A 66 4.41 -9.44 3.16
CA THR A 66 5.74 -9.00 3.63
C THR A 66 6.85 -10.03 3.43
N HIS A 67 6.53 -11.32 3.54
CA HIS A 67 7.44 -12.42 3.20
C HIS A 67 7.92 -12.44 1.73
N LYS A 68 7.28 -11.67 0.83
CA LYS A 68 7.69 -11.53 -0.57
C LYS A 68 8.52 -10.27 -0.82
N LEU A 69 8.73 -9.42 0.20
CA LEU A 69 9.50 -8.19 0.06
C LEU A 69 10.99 -8.43 -0.16
N ASP A 70 11.50 -9.66 0.01
CA ASP A 70 12.88 -9.99 -0.35
C ASP A 70 13.04 -10.20 -1.86
N HIS A 71 11.93 -10.34 -2.61
CA HIS A 71 11.96 -10.41 -4.05
C HIS A 71 11.94 -8.99 -4.66
N PRO A 72 13.00 -8.56 -5.36
CA PRO A 72 13.17 -7.16 -5.77
C PRO A 72 12.04 -6.65 -6.67
N PHE A 73 11.52 -7.47 -7.58
CA PHE A 73 10.38 -7.08 -8.41
C PHE A 73 9.08 -6.90 -7.61
N TYR A 74 8.90 -7.68 -6.54
CA TYR A 74 7.71 -7.54 -5.70
C TYR A 74 7.85 -6.30 -4.81
N GLU A 75 9.02 -6.10 -4.21
CA GLU A 75 9.34 -4.90 -3.46
C GLU A 75 9.09 -3.63 -4.28
N GLU A 76 9.66 -3.55 -5.49
CA GLU A 76 9.47 -2.41 -6.39
C GLU A 76 8.01 -2.20 -6.78
N LYS A 77 7.26 -3.29 -7.02
CA LYS A 77 5.82 -3.23 -7.29
C LYS A 77 5.05 -2.64 -6.12
N ILE A 78 5.39 -3.03 -4.89
CA ILE A 78 4.75 -2.53 -3.67
C ILE A 78 5.11 -1.08 -3.42
N ARG A 79 6.40 -0.71 -3.54
CA ARG A 79 6.87 0.68 -3.45
C ARG A 79 6.08 1.60 -4.37
N ARG A 80 6.04 1.31 -5.67
CA ARG A 80 5.30 2.10 -6.66
C ARG A 80 3.79 2.16 -6.37
N LYS A 81 3.22 1.08 -5.82
CA LYS A 81 1.78 1.04 -5.49
C LYS A 81 1.48 1.95 -4.30
N LEU A 82 2.33 1.93 -3.27
CA LEU A 82 2.18 2.80 -2.10
C LEU A 82 2.40 4.27 -2.45
N GLU A 83 3.46 4.59 -3.19
CA GLU A 83 3.74 5.95 -3.67
C GLU A 83 2.55 6.50 -4.46
N ARG A 84 1.99 5.72 -5.40
CA ARG A 84 0.81 6.15 -6.19
C ARG A 84 -0.44 6.37 -5.33
N VAL A 85 -0.71 5.49 -4.37
CA VAL A 85 -1.89 5.64 -3.50
C VAL A 85 -1.72 6.88 -2.60
N CYS A 86 -0.53 7.10 -2.05
CA CYS A 86 -0.23 8.27 -1.23
C CYS A 86 -0.32 9.56 -2.06
N ALA A 87 0.34 9.62 -3.21
CA ALA A 87 0.30 10.78 -4.11
C ALA A 87 -1.12 11.11 -4.58
N LYS A 88 -1.94 10.11 -4.91
CA LYS A 88 -3.35 10.32 -5.27
C LYS A 88 -4.14 10.93 -4.11
N LYS A 89 -3.88 10.51 -2.88
CA LYS A 89 -4.58 11.04 -1.70
C LYS A 89 -4.09 12.42 -1.28
N ALA A 90 -2.78 12.66 -1.38
CA ALA A 90 -2.18 13.98 -1.15
C ALA A 90 -2.68 15.00 -2.17
N GLY A 91 -2.68 14.65 -3.46
CA GLY A 91 -3.22 15.51 -4.51
C GLY A 91 -4.72 15.80 -4.35
N ASN A 92 -5.51 14.86 -3.83
CA ASN A 92 -6.91 15.08 -3.54
C ASN A 92 -7.14 15.99 -2.30
N LEU A 93 -6.21 16.04 -1.35
CA LEU A 93 -6.28 16.92 -0.18
C LEU A 93 -6.06 18.40 -0.53
N LEU A 94 -5.38 18.69 -1.65
CA LEU A 94 -5.14 20.06 -2.14
C LEU A 94 -6.29 20.63 -2.98
N VAL A 95 -7.32 19.83 -3.29
CA VAL A 95 -8.46 20.21 -4.16
C VAL A 95 -9.79 20.24 -3.38
N THR A 96 -9.74 20.15 -2.06
CA THR A 96 -10.91 20.29 -1.16
C THR A 96 -10.69 21.45 -0.20
#